data_AF-A0A223KLU4-F1
#
_entry.id   AF-A0A223KLU4-F1
#
_cell.length_a   1.000
_cell.length_b   1.000
_cell.length_c   1.000
_cell.angle_alpha   90.00
_cell.angle_beta   90.00
_cell.angle_gamma   90.00
#
_symmetry.space_group_name_H-M   'P 1'
#
loop_
_entity.id
_entity.type
_entity.pdbx_description
1 polymer ?
#
loop_
_entity_poly.entity_id
_entity_poly.type
_entity_poly.pdbx_seq_one_letter_code
_entity_poly.pdbx_strand_id
1 'polypeptide(L)'
;MLRQMKTNEIADEIGVSPRTVRDWVKRYKIPCNKNAFGHYVYNEQAVQKIKEINGEDVTTTTKQSRQLIKEREEENVTTMDQLEKILSRLKVAEIQIQQKADDVVSYQLLQQRKEIEELSSKVETLETKLIEMEEKLQASKPRTTQIQNPLPLKPKRRGIAKAIFSIF
;
A
#
# COMPACT_ATOMS: atom_id res chain seq x y z
N MET A 1 50.54 33.53 -49.89
CA MET A 1 50.91 33.47 -48.46
C MET A 1 50.05 32.40 -47.80
N LEU A 2 50.62 31.40 -47.14
CA LEU A 2 49.83 30.36 -46.45
C LEU A 2 49.31 30.92 -45.13
N ARG A 3 47.99 31.18 -45.04
CA ARG A 3 47.35 31.64 -43.80
C ARG A 3 47.27 30.47 -42.81
N GLN A 4 47.77 30.67 -41.60
CA GLN A 4 47.74 29.71 -40.52
C GLN A 4 46.98 30.31 -39.34
N MET A 5 46.06 29.55 -38.74
CA MET A 5 45.21 30.01 -37.65
C MET A 5 45.36 29.13 -36.41
N LYS A 6 45.26 29.73 -35.23
CA LYS A 6 45.26 29.01 -33.94
C LYS A 6 43.85 28.50 -33.61
N THR A 7 43.75 27.49 -32.73
CA THR A 7 42.45 26.95 -32.27
C THR A 7 41.49 28.04 -31.77
N ASN A 8 42.00 29.04 -31.06
CA ASN A 8 41.17 30.12 -30.51
C ASN A 8 40.64 31.05 -31.62
N GLU A 9 41.48 31.39 -32.60
CA GLU A 9 41.07 32.24 -33.72
C GLU A 9 39.99 31.57 -34.58
N ILE A 10 40.09 30.24 -34.76
CA ILE A 10 39.08 29.44 -35.47
C ILE A 10 37.78 29.37 -34.66
N ALA A 11 37.90 29.21 -33.34
CA ALA A 11 36.77 29.19 -32.43
C ALA A 11 36.00 30.53 -32.44
N ASP A 12 36.73 31.65 -32.41
CA ASP A 12 36.16 33.00 -32.48
C ASP A 12 35.52 33.28 -33.85
N GLU A 13 36.10 32.80 -34.95
CA GLU A 13 35.55 32.97 -36.30
C GLU A 13 34.25 32.19 -36.53
N ILE A 14 34.13 31.01 -35.92
CA ILE A 14 32.99 30.10 -36.10
C ILE A 14 31.94 30.28 -34.98
N GLY A 15 32.26 31.02 -33.92
CA GLY A 15 31.36 31.28 -32.79
C GLY A 15 31.16 30.07 -31.86
N VAL A 16 32.14 29.16 -31.79
CA VAL A 16 32.10 27.94 -30.98
C VAL A 16 33.20 27.93 -29.94
N SER A 17 33.08 27.12 -28.88
CA SER A 17 34.14 27.01 -27.89
C SER A 17 35.42 26.38 -28.49
N PRO A 18 36.64 26.81 -28.10
CA PRO A 18 37.89 26.17 -28.50
C PRO A 18 37.96 24.67 -28.16
N ARG A 19 37.18 24.22 -27.16
CA ARG A 19 37.04 22.80 -26.82
C ARG A 19 36.31 22.02 -27.92
N THR A 20 35.22 22.57 -28.46
CA THR A 20 34.44 21.98 -29.55
C THR A 20 35.29 21.82 -30.80
N VAL A 21 36.08 22.84 -31.14
CA VAL A 21 37.04 22.78 -32.25
C VAL A 21 38.04 21.63 -32.05
N ARG A 22 38.60 21.49 -30.84
CA ARG A 22 39.53 20.39 -30.52
C ARG A 22 38.87 19.01 -30.60
N ASP A 23 37.62 18.90 -30.17
CA ASP A 23 36.85 17.66 -30.23
C ASP A 23 36.54 17.27 -31.69
N TRP A 24 36.21 18.22 -32.55
CA TRP A 24 36.06 17.99 -33.99
C TRP A 24 37.37 17.58 -34.65
N VAL A 25 38.47 18.26 -34.35
CA VAL A 25 39.80 17.90 -34.86
C VAL A 25 40.16 16.45 -34.49
N LYS A 26 39.82 16.01 -33.28
CA LYS A 26 40.02 14.62 -32.83
C LYS A 26 39.07 13.64 -33.51
N ARG A 27 37.77 13.96 -33.61
CA ARG A 27 36.73 13.10 -34.20
C ARG A 27 36.94 12.89 -35.70
N TYR A 28 37.21 13.97 -36.42
CA TYR A 28 37.37 13.99 -37.88
C TYR A 28 38.83 13.89 -38.35
N LYS A 29 39.76 13.63 -37.41
CA LYS A 29 41.21 13.42 -37.65
C LYS A 29 41.82 14.50 -38.56
N ILE A 30 41.56 15.77 -38.24
CA ILE A 30 42.01 16.91 -39.04
C ILE A 30 43.51 17.15 -38.78
N PRO A 31 44.35 17.32 -39.82
CA PRO A 31 45.78 17.54 -39.66
C PRO A 31 46.04 18.88 -38.96
N CYS A 32 46.77 18.84 -37.85
CA CYS A 32 47.21 20.02 -37.10
C CYS A 32 48.72 19.94 -36.85
N ASN A 33 49.38 21.10 -36.90
CA ASN A 33 50.80 21.21 -36.60
C ASN A 33 51.00 21.89 -35.24
N LYS A 34 52.07 21.55 -34.52
CA LYS A 34 52.45 22.23 -33.29
C LYS A 34 53.55 23.25 -33.62
N ASN A 35 53.30 24.51 -33.29
CA ASN A 35 54.34 25.54 -33.42
C ASN A 35 55.41 25.37 -32.32
N ALA A 36 56.55 26.06 -32.43
CA ALA A 36 57.66 26.04 -31.46
C ALA A 36 57.23 26.35 -30.00
N PHE A 37 56.08 27.01 -29.83
CA PHE A 37 55.47 27.35 -28.54
C PHE A 37 54.42 26.32 -28.04
N GLY A 38 54.26 25.18 -28.72
CA GLY A 38 53.35 24.09 -28.30
C GLY A 38 51.86 24.29 -28.63
N HIS A 39 51.48 25.40 -29.29
CA HIS A 39 50.11 25.63 -29.74
C HIS A 39 49.79 24.89 -31.04
N TYR A 40 48.55 24.40 -31.15
CA TYR A 40 48.02 23.81 -32.37
C TYR A 40 47.72 24.91 -33.41
N VAL A 41 48.27 24.73 -34.60
CA VAL A 41 48.15 25.60 -35.75
C VAL A 41 47.56 24.79 -36.91
N TYR A 42 46.58 25.39 -37.58
CA TYR A 42 45.83 24.76 -38.66
C TYR A 42 46.10 25.49 -39.97
N ASN A 43 46.27 24.71 -41.03
CA ASN A 43 46.32 25.22 -42.39
C ASN A 43 44.91 25.62 -42.85
N GLU A 44 44.82 26.48 -43.85
CA GLU A 44 43.55 26.92 -44.44
C GLU A 44 42.61 25.76 -44.82
N GLN A 45 43.14 24.65 -45.36
CA GLN A 45 42.34 23.45 -45.66
C GLN A 45 41.73 22.78 -44.41
N ALA A 46 42.46 22.81 -43.28
CA ALA A 46 41.97 22.26 -42.02
C ALA A 46 40.89 23.18 -41.42
N VAL A 47 41.06 24.50 -41.52
CA VAL A 47 40.05 25.49 -41.10
C VAL A 47 38.76 25.32 -41.91
N GLN A 48 38.87 25.11 -43.23
CA GLN A 48 37.72 24.91 -44.10
C GLN A 48 36.90 23.67 -43.71
N LYS A 49 37.56 22.55 -43.42
CA LYS A 49 36.89 21.33 -42.92
C LYS A 49 36.16 21.56 -41.60
N ILE A 50 36.74 22.34 -40.69
CA ILE A 50 36.11 22.67 -39.40
C ILE A 50 34.84 23.52 -39.63
N LYS A 51 34.87 24.45 -40.59
CA LYS A 51 33.69 25.25 -40.96
C LYS A 51 32.58 24.41 -41.58
N GLU A 52 32.92 23.43 -42.42
CA GLU A 52 31.96 22.47 -42.99
C GLU A 52 31.28 21.65 -41.89
N ILE A 53 32.04 21.13 -40.93
CA ILE A 53 31.51 20.37 -39.79
C ILE A 53 30.55 21.21 -38.93
N ASN A 54 30.86 22.48 -38.69
CA ASN A 54 29.97 23.38 -37.95
C ASN A 54 28.60 23.54 -38.64
N GLY A 55 28.58 23.61 -39.97
CA GLY A 55 27.34 23.66 -40.73
C GLY A 55 26.47 22.41 -40.58
N GLU A 56 27.10 21.24 -40.47
CA GLU A 56 26.40 19.96 -40.30
C GLU A 56 25.94 19.72 -38.86
N ASP A 57 26.79 19.98 -37.85
CA ASP A 57 26.53 19.64 -36.44
C ASP A 57 25.43 20.52 -35.79
N VAL A 58 25.24 21.76 -36.27
CA VAL A 58 24.12 22.61 -35.82
C VAL A 58 22.78 21.99 -36.24
N THR A 59 22.72 21.32 -37.39
CA THR A 59 21.47 20.70 -37.87
C THR A 59 21.16 19.36 -37.19
N THR A 60 22.17 18.60 -36.78
CA THR A 60 22.00 17.30 -36.12
C THR A 60 21.62 17.46 -34.65
N THR A 61 22.25 18.39 -33.94
CA THR A 61 21.99 18.66 -32.52
C THR A 61 20.56 19.16 -32.28
N THR A 62 20.02 20.02 -33.16
CA THR A 62 18.65 20.53 -33.06
C THR A 62 17.58 19.48 -33.43
N LYS A 63 17.90 18.50 -34.26
CA LYS A 63 16.98 17.41 -34.62
C LYS A 63 16.87 16.35 -33.54
N GLN A 64 18.01 15.94 -32.95
CA GLN A 64 18.03 14.93 -31.87
C GLN A 64 17.32 15.43 -30.61
N SER A 65 17.51 16.69 -30.24
CA SER A 65 16.83 17.28 -29.07
C SER A 65 15.31 17.42 -29.26
N ARG A 66 14.83 17.63 -30.49
CA ARG A 66 13.39 17.71 -30.79
C ARG A 66 12.70 16.34 -30.80
N GLN A 67 13.43 15.28 -31.13
CA GLN A 67 12.93 13.91 -31.15
C GLN A 67 12.78 13.32 -29.74
N LEU A 68 13.74 13.59 -28.84
CA LEU A 68 13.71 13.17 -27.43
C LEU A 68 12.56 13.78 -26.63
N ILE A 69 12.12 15.00 -26.97
CA ILE A 69 10.98 15.65 -26.30
C ILE A 69 9.67 14.97 -26.69
N LYS A 70 9.53 14.59 -27.96
CA LYS A 70 8.30 13.99 -28.49
C LYS A 70 8.06 12.57 -27.95
N GLU A 71 9.12 11.77 -27.87
CA GLU A 71 9.06 10.42 -27.29
C GLU A 71 8.71 10.46 -25.79
N ARG A 72 9.21 11.46 -25.05
CA ARG A 72 8.92 11.64 -23.63
C ARG A 72 7.50 12.13 -23.34
N GLU A 73 6.91 12.92 -24.24
CA GLU A 73 5.51 13.34 -24.14
C GLU A 73 4.55 12.18 -24.44
N GLU A 74 4.84 11.36 -25.45
CA GLU A 74 4.04 10.18 -25.82
C GLU A 74 4.06 9.08 -24.74
N GLU A 75 5.22 8.83 -24.11
CA GLU A 75 5.32 7.91 -22.97
C GLU A 75 4.53 8.42 -21.75
N ASN A 76 4.59 9.73 -21.44
CA ASN A 76 3.94 10.28 -20.27
C ASN A 76 2.39 10.22 -20.41
N VAL A 77 1.86 10.54 -21.59
CA VAL A 77 0.42 10.38 -21.89
C VAL A 77 -0.01 8.92 -21.72
N THR A 78 0.77 7.97 -22.24
CA THR A 78 0.47 6.53 -22.11
C THR A 78 0.47 6.07 -20.64
N THR A 79 1.40 6.58 -19.81
CA THR A 79 1.44 6.25 -18.38
C THR A 79 0.27 6.82 -17.60
N MET A 80 -0.23 8.01 -17.97
CA MET A 80 -1.40 8.63 -17.34
C MET A 80 -2.68 7.85 -17.64
N ASP A 81 -2.87 7.42 -18.89
CA ASP A 81 -4.00 6.55 -19.27
C ASP A 81 -3.97 5.21 -18.50
N GLN A 82 -2.78 4.63 -18.32
CA GLN A 82 -2.62 3.41 -17.53
C GLN A 82 -2.95 3.63 -16.05
N LEU A 83 -2.54 4.76 -15.47
CA LEU A 83 -2.88 5.13 -14.09
C LEU A 83 -4.38 5.33 -13.92
N GLU A 84 -5.05 6.02 -14.83
CA GLU A 84 -6.50 6.22 -14.80
C GLU A 84 -7.26 4.88 -14.90
N LYS A 85 -6.78 3.97 -15.75
CA LYS A 85 -7.32 2.62 -15.85
C LYS A 85 -7.12 1.80 -14.57
N ILE A 86 -6.01 1.99 -13.86
CA ILE A 86 -5.77 1.32 -12.57
C ILE A 86 -6.68 1.91 -11.49
N LEU A 87 -6.82 3.24 -11.42
CA LEU A 87 -7.67 3.93 -10.44
C LEU A 87 -9.14 3.55 -10.60
N SER A 88 -9.64 3.49 -11.84
CA SER A 88 -11.01 3.04 -12.12
C SER A 88 -11.24 1.59 -11.70
N ARG A 89 -10.29 0.68 -11.99
CA ARG A 89 -10.37 -0.72 -11.51
C ARG A 89 -10.32 -0.83 -9.99
N LEU A 90 -9.49 -0.03 -9.32
CA LEU A 90 -9.42 0.01 -7.86
C LEU A 90 -10.75 0.44 -7.26
N LYS A 91 -11.36 1.51 -7.78
CA LYS A 91 -12.66 2.02 -7.33
C LYS A 91 -13.78 1.00 -7.48
N VAL A 92 -13.81 0.29 -8.62
CA VAL A 92 -14.79 -0.79 -8.83
C VAL A 92 -14.59 -1.93 -7.83
N ALA A 93 -13.34 -2.32 -7.57
CA ALA A 93 -13.04 -3.37 -6.60
C ALA A 93 -13.43 -2.97 -5.17
N GLU A 94 -13.19 -1.72 -4.78
CA GLU A 94 -13.59 -1.17 -3.48
C GLU A 94 -15.11 -1.24 -3.28
N ILE A 95 -15.88 -0.80 -4.28
CA ILE A 95 -17.35 -0.88 -4.25
C ILE A 95 -17.82 -2.33 -4.12
N GLN A 96 -17.23 -3.26 -4.87
CA GLN A 96 -17.61 -4.68 -4.81
C GLN A 96 -17.29 -5.32 -3.45
N ILE A 97 -16.16 -4.96 -2.84
CA ILE A 97 -15.80 -5.43 -1.50
C ILE A 97 -16.79 -4.89 -0.47
N GLN A 98 -17.14 -3.60 -0.57
CA GLN A 98 -18.09 -2.97 0.33
C GLN A 98 -19.49 -3.57 0.20
N GLN A 99 -19.97 -3.77 -1.03
CA GLN A 99 -21.26 -4.45 -1.28
C GLN A 99 -21.28 -5.87 -0.75
N LYS A 100 -20.21 -6.67 -0.97
CA LYS A 100 -20.13 -8.02 -0.41
C LYS A 100 -20.11 -8.02 1.12
N ALA A 101 -19.48 -7.03 1.74
CA ALA A 101 -19.53 -6.89 3.19
C ALA A 101 -20.97 -6.63 3.66
N ASP A 102 -21.70 -5.73 3.00
CA ASP A 102 -23.09 -5.42 3.31
C ASP A 102 -24.03 -6.64 3.12
N ASP A 103 -23.83 -7.42 2.05
CA ASP A 103 -24.61 -8.64 1.78
C ASP A 103 -24.39 -9.72 2.83
N VAL A 104 -23.13 -9.98 3.21
CA VAL A 104 -22.79 -10.98 4.24
C VAL A 104 -23.35 -10.56 5.59
N VAL A 105 -23.22 -9.28 5.96
CA VAL A 105 -23.76 -8.75 7.22
C VAL A 105 -25.28 -8.83 7.23
N SER A 106 -25.95 -8.52 6.12
CA SER A 106 -27.41 -8.62 6.01
C SER A 106 -27.90 -10.05 6.24
N TYR A 107 -27.23 -11.03 5.64
CA TYR A 107 -27.53 -12.44 5.86
C TYR A 107 -27.30 -12.85 7.33
N GLN A 108 -26.18 -12.43 7.93
CA GLN A 108 -25.87 -12.72 9.33
C GLN A 108 -26.90 -12.13 10.30
N LEU A 109 -27.33 -10.87 10.09
CA LEU A 109 -28.36 -10.24 10.91
C LEU A 109 -29.72 -10.95 10.78
N LEU A 110 -30.11 -11.33 9.56
CA LEU A 110 -31.34 -12.08 9.34
C LEU A 110 -31.30 -13.44 10.04
N GLN A 111 -30.16 -14.14 9.95
CA GLN A 111 -29.95 -15.42 10.60
C GLN A 111 -29.99 -15.29 12.13
N GLN A 112 -29.29 -14.30 12.70
CA GLN A 112 -29.34 -14.03 14.13
C GLN A 112 -30.75 -13.70 14.62
N ARG A 113 -31.50 -12.90 13.86
CA ARG A 113 -32.90 -12.61 14.20
C ARG A 113 -33.75 -13.88 14.23
N LYS A 114 -33.59 -14.76 13.24
CA LYS A 114 -34.28 -16.06 13.20
C LYS A 114 -33.91 -16.95 14.38
N GLU A 115 -32.63 -16.99 14.76
CA GLU A 115 -32.16 -17.74 15.93
C GLU A 115 -32.76 -17.19 17.23
N ILE A 116 -32.84 -15.87 17.39
CA ILE A 116 -33.50 -15.22 18.54
C ILE A 116 -34.98 -15.56 18.59
N GLU A 117 -35.69 -15.51 17.45
CA GLU A 117 -37.11 -15.87 17.37
C GLU A 117 -37.34 -17.34 17.75
N GLU A 118 -36.49 -18.25 17.29
CA GLU A 118 -36.56 -19.67 17.65
C GLU A 118 -36.28 -19.91 19.14
N LEU A 119 -35.29 -19.23 19.71
CA LEU A 119 -34.99 -19.31 21.14
C LEU A 119 -36.14 -18.73 21.98
N SER A 120 -36.71 -17.59 21.58
CA SER A 120 -37.86 -16.98 22.25
C SER A 120 -39.07 -17.92 22.25
N SER A 121 -39.38 -18.55 21.11
CA SER A 121 -40.45 -19.54 21.01
C SER A 121 -40.19 -20.74 21.94
N LYS A 122 -38.95 -21.25 22.00
CA LYS A 122 -38.60 -22.33 22.93
C LYS A 122 -38.80 -21.91 24.39
N VAL A 123 -38.41 -20.69 24.75
CA VAL A 123 -38.64 -20.13 26.10
C VAL A 123 -40.13 -20.09 26.42
N GLU A 124 -40.96 -19.54 25.54
CA GLU A 124 -42.42 -19.52 25.72
C GLU A 124 -43.01 -20.93 25.89
N THR A 125 -42.54 -21.92 25.13
CA THR A 125 -43.01 -23.31 25.30
C THR A 125 -42.56 -23.94 26.62
N LEU A 126 -41.43 -23.53 27.17
CA LEU A 126 -40.97 -23.99 28.48
C LEU A 126 -41.77 -23.31 29.60
N GLU A 127 -42.04 -22.02 29.46
CA GLU A 127 -42.88 -21.26 30.40
C GLU A 127 -44.29 -21.84 30.49
N THR A 128 -44.93 -22.12 29.34
CA THR A 128 -46.26 -22.75 29.32
C THR A 128 -46.26 -24.13 29.97
N LYS A 129 -45.27 -24.97 29.68
CA LYS A 129 -45.12 -26.29 30.33
C LYS A 129 -44.89 -26.18 31.84
N LEU A 130 -44.14 -25.17 32.29
CA LEU A 130 -43.92 -24.92 33.71
C LEU A 130 -45.22 -24.54 34.41
N ILE A 131 -46.00 -23.64 33.81
CA ILE A 131 -47.32 -23.25 34.32
C ILE A 131 -48.24 -24.47 34.43
N GLU A 132 -48.34 -25.29 33.38
CA GLU A 132 -49.17 -26.50 33.41
C GLU A 132 -48.74 -27.50 34.49
N MET A 133 -47.42 -27.68 34.69
CA MET A 133 -46.92 -28.55 35.75
C MET A 133 -47.24 -27.99 37.13
N GLU A 134 -47.08 -26.68 37.33
CA GLU A 134 -47.42 -26.02 38.58
C GLU A 134 -48.92 -26.16 38.90
N GLU A 135 -49.80 -25.96 37.93
CA GLU A 135 -51.24 -26.16 38.08
C GLU A 135 -51.58 -27.62 38.44
N LYS A 136 -50.97 -28.60 37.77
CA LYS A 136 -51.15 -30.04 38.09
C LYS A 136 -50.66 -30.38 39.50
N LEU A 137 -49.54 -29.80 39.92
CA LEU A 137 -48.99 -29.93 41.28
C LEU A 137 -49.91 -29.30 42.34
N GLN A 138 -50.50 -28.13 42.05
CA GLN A 138 -51.48 -27.48 42.93
C GLN A 138 -52.80 -28.25 43.00
N ALA A 139 -53.28 -28.81 41.89
CA ALA A 139 -54.51 -29.61 41.82
C ALA A 139 -54.40 -30.98 42.50
N SER A 140 -53.20 -31.59 42.53
CA SER A 140 -52.98 -32.89 43.17
C SER A 140 -52.69 -32.82 44.68
N LYS A 141 -52.58 -31.63 45.26
CA LYS A 141 -52.31 -31.45 46.69
C LYS A 141 -53.53 -31.93 47.52
N PRO A 142 -53.45 -33.04 48.27
CA PRO A 142 -54.48 -33.33 49.26
C PRO A 142 -54.38 -32.29 50.37
N ARG A 143 -55.52 -31.87 50.93
CA ARG A 143 -55.58 -31.13 52.20
C ARG A 143 -54.94 -31.99 53.30
N THR A 144 -53.65 -31.79 53.56
CA THR A 144 -52.98 -32.34 54.75
C THR A 144 -52.55 -31.17 55.62
N THR A 145 -53.40 -30.96 56.63
CA THR A 145 -53.14 -30.46 57.99
C THR A 145 -51.85 -29.71 58.26
N GLN A 146 -52.03 -28.49 58.77
CA GLN A 146 -51.05 -27.75 59.55
C GLN A 146 -50.37 -28.68 60.58
N ILE A 147 -49.03 -28.75 60.54
CA ILE A 147 -48.24 -29.23 61.66
C ILE A 147 -47.37 -28.06 62.10
N GLN A 148 -47.75 -27.51 63.25
CA GLN A 148 -46.99 -26.51 63.99
C GLN A 148 -45.58 -27.06 64.29
N ASN A 149 -44.57 -26.21 64.08
CA ASN A 149 -43.21 -26.44 64.54
C ASN A 149 -43.17 -26.82 66.04
N PRO A 150 -42.52 -27.93 66.44
CA PRO A 150 -42.02 -28.05 67.81
C PRO A 150 -40.53 -27.65 67.85
N LEU A 151 -40.23 -26.70 68.74
CA LEU A 151 -38.88 -26.32 69.17
C LEU A 151 -38.21 -27.46 70.01
N PRO A 152 -36.88 -27.39 70.28
CA PRO A 152 -35.99 -28.56 70.29
C PRO A 152 -35.87 -29.26 71.66
N LEU A 153 -35.72 -30.59 71.63
CA LEU A 153 -35.38 -31.41 72.81
C LEU A 153 -33.86 -31.59 72.93
N LYS A 154 -33.32 -31.16 74.07
CA LYS A 154 -31.90 -31.15 74.46
C LYS A 154 -31.38 -32.57 74.74
N PRO A 155 -30.14 -32.95 74.34
CA PRO A 155 -29.54 -34.20 74.79
C PRO A 155 -28.90 -34.09 76.19
N LYS A 156 -29.13 -35.15 76.97
CA LYS A 156 -28.88 -35.36 78.41
C LYS A 156 -27.40 -35.61 78.71
N ARG A 157 -26.81 -34.84 79.63
CA ARG A 157 -25.43 -35.03 80.15
C ARG A 157 -25.27 -36.40 80.80
N ARG A 158 -24.22 -37.15 80.45
CA ARG A 158 -23.72 -38.31 81.20
C ARG A 158 -22.31 -37.99 81.71
N GLY A 159 -22.12 -38.09 83.01
CA GLY A 159 -20.88 -37.74 83.69
C GLY A 159 -19.94 -38.93 83.89
N ILE A 160 -18.65 -38.64 83.63
CA ILE A 160 -17.43 -38.97 84.38
C ILE A 160 -17.07 -40.45 84.59
N ALA A 161 -16.08 -40.93 83.81
CA ALA A 161 -14.90 -41.64 84.33
C ALA A 161 -13.82 -41.72 83.24
N LYS A 162 -12.58 -41.33 83.62
CA LYS A 162 -11.29 -41.36 82.89
C LYS A 162 -11.00 -40.09 82.06
N ALA A 163 -10.16 -39.12 82.43
CA ALA A 163 -8.94 -39.08 83.25
C ALA A 163 -7.95 -40.20 82.90
N ILE A 164 -6.74 -39.81 82.45
CA ILE A 164 -5.70 -40.63 81.79
C ILE A 164 -5.99 -40.67 80.26
N PHE A 165 -5.67 -39.67 79.44
CA PHE A 165 -4.37 -39.06 79.16
C PHE A 165 -4.53 -37.58 78.77
N SER A 166 -4.38 -36.68 79.73
CA SER A 166 -3.74 -35.40 79.46
C SER A 166 -2.24 -35.63 79.57
N ILE A 167 -1.45 -35.08 78.63
CA ILE A 167 0.01 -35.19 78.47
C ILE A 167 0.42 -36.31 77.50
N PHE A 168 0.32 -36.01 76.21
CA PHE A 168 1.46 -35.93 75.27
C PHE A 168 1.12 -34.95 74.15
#